data_AF-A0A498HSN2-F1
#
_entry.id   AF-A0A498HSN2-F1
#
_cell.length_a   1.000
_cell.length_b   1.000
_cell.length_c   1.000
_cell.angle_alpha   90.00
_cell.angle_beta   90.00
_cell.angle_gamma   90.00
#
_symmetry.space_group_name_H-M   'P 1'
#
loop_
_entity.id
_entity.type
_entity.pdbx_description
1 polymer ?
#
loop_
_entity_poly.entity_id
_entity_poly.type
_entity_poly.pdbx_seq_one_letter_code
_entity_poly.pdbx_strand_id
1 'polypeptide(L)'
;MNLFVKLGEAFQKISLARREEIRNHAVLSLQKSFKLAEELEFTPTNYTSCFNLVIFVMVDDLHKKMLEYSQRENAEKEMRGMEGTLKIALELLTDVYLQFLIPISQ
;
A
#
# COMPACT_ATOMS: atom_id res chain seq x y z
N MET A 1 13.21 -10.44 -9.08
CA MET A 1 12.86 -9.42 -8.06
C MET A 1 12.19 -8.16 -8.63
N ASN A 2 12.69 -7.62 -9.75
CA ASN A 2 12.12 -6.44 -10.43
C ASN A 2 10.60 -6.55 -10.74
N LEU A 3 10.09 -7.76 -11.01
CA LEU A 3 8.67 -7.95 -11.34
C LEU A 3 7.71 -7.79 -10.15
N PHE A 4 8.10 -8.24 -8.95
CA PHE A 4 7.23 -8.09 -7.77
C PHE A 4 7.15 -6.63 -7.33
N VAL A 5 8.28 -5.92 -7.33
CA VAL A 5 8.31 -4.48 -7.07
C VAL A 5 7.47 -3.74 -8.11
N LYS A 6 7.61 -4.06 -9.41
CA LYS A 6 6.76 -3.48 -10.47
C LYS A 6 5.27 -3.76 -10.28
N LEU A 7 4.91 -4.96 -9.84
CA LEU A 7 3.53 -5.30 -9.49
C LEU A 7 3.04 -4.44 -8.32
N GLY A 8 3.88 -4.29 -7.29
CA GLY A 8 3.62 -3.41 -6.17
C GLY A 8 3.41 -1.95 -6.58
N GLU A 9 4.30 -1.40 -7.40
CA GLU A 9 4.18 -0.05 -7.97
C GLU A 9 2.90 0.10 -8.82
N ALA A 10 2.49 -0.93 -9.55
CA ALA A 10 1.25 -0.91 -10.31
C ALA A 10 0.03 -0.80 -9.37
N PHE A 11 -0.02 -1.60 -8.30
CA PHE A 11 -1.08 -1.50 -7.30
C PHE A 11 -1.05 -0.17 -6.54
N GLN A 12 0.14 0.34 -6.20
CA GLN A 12 0.31 1.66 -5.58
C GLN A 12 -0.29 2.76 -6.47
N LYS A 13 -0.01 2.76 -7.79
CA LYS A 13 -0.62 3.73 -8.72
C LYS A 13 -2.14 3.58 -8.81
N ILE A 14 -2.65 2.35 -8.86
CA ILE A 14 -4.10 2.09 -8.91
C ILE A 14 -4.79 2.49 -7.59
N SER A 15 -4.08 2.43 -6.46
CA SER A 15 -4.59 2.87 -5.16
C SER A 15 -4.94 4.36 -5.12
N LEU A 16 -4.53 5.16 -6.11
CA LEU A 16 -4.90 6.57 -6.26
C LEU A 16 -6.08 6.80 -7.24
N ALA A 17 -6.76 5.74 -7.66
CA ALA A 17 -7.91 5.82 -8.55
C ALA A 17 -9.04 6.69 -7.97
N ARG A 18 -9.83 7.32 -8.86
CA ARG A 18 -10.96 8.16 -8.44
C ARG A 18 -12.05 7.37 -7.70
N ARG A 19 -12.29 6.12 -8.12
CA ARG A 19 -13.32 5.26 -7.52
C ARG A 19 -12.76 4.53 -6.30
N GLU A 20 -13.44 4.70 -5.16
CA GLU A 20 -13.02 4.11 -3.88
C GLU A 20 -12.91 2.58 -3.93
N GLU A 21 -13.88 1.92 -4.54
CA GLU A 21 -13.87 0.46 -4.72
C GLU A 21 -12.61 -0.04 -5.43
N ILE A 22 -12.15 0.69 -6.46
CA ILE A 22 -10.94 0.34 -7.21
C ILE A 22 -9.70 0.55 -6.34
N ARG A 23 -9.64 1.66 -5.59
CA ARG A 23 -8.51 1.92 -4.68
C ARG A 23 -8.40 0.82 -3.64
N ASN A 24 -9.51 0.52 -2.95
CA ASN A 24 -9.56 -0.47 -1.89
C ASN A 24 -9.20 -1.86 -2.42
N HIS A 25 -9.72 -2.23 -3.60
CA HIS A 25 -9.38 -3.49 -4.23
C HIS A 25 -7.88 -3.59 -4.59
N ALA A 26 -7.26 -2.49 -5.02
CA ALA A 26 -5.82 -2.48 -5.31
C ALA A 26 -4.98 -2.70 -4.05
N VAL A 27 -5.31 -2.04 -2.94
CA VAL A 27 -4.62 -2.24 -1.65
C VAL A 27 -4.78 -3.69 -1.17
N LEU A 28 -5.99 -4.23 -1.20
CA LEU A 28 -6.24 -5.62 -0.79
C LEU A 28 -5.54 -6.64 -1.70
N SER A 29 -5.46 -6.35 -3.01
CA SER A 29 -4.72 -7.20 -3.96
C SER A 29 -3.22 -7.19 -3.70
N LEU A 30 -2.67 -6.03 -3.31
CA LEU A 30 -1.29 -5.91 -2.89
C LEU A 30 -1.03 -6.73 -1.61
N GLN A 31 -1.90 -6.62 -0.60
CA GLN A 31 -1.79 -7.42 0.63
C GLN A 31 -1.79 -8.92 0.33
N LYS A 32 -2.71 -9.38 -0.53
CA LYS A 32 -2.77 -10.78 -0.97
C LYS A 32 -1.48 -11.20 -1.68
N SER A 33 -0.90 -10.32 -2.48
CA SER A 33 0.36 -10.59 -3.18
C SER A 33 1.51 -10.82 -2.20
N PHE A 34 1.59 -10.06 -1.10
CA PHE A 34 2.59 -10.29 -0.04
C PHE A 34 2.32 -11.58 0.75
N LYS A 35 1.06 -11.90 1.05
CA LYS A 35 0.69 -13.17 1.70
C LYS A 35 1.13 -14.39 0.88
N LEU A 36 0.98 -14.32 -0.44
CA LEU A 36 1.41 -15.38 -1.36
C LEU A 36 2.92 -15.36 -1.65
N ALA A 37 3.63 -14.28 -1.30
CA ALA A 37 5.04 -14.13 -1.59
C ALA A 37 5.96 -14.91 -0.63
N GLU A 38 5.44 -15.51 0.43
CA GLU A 38 6.23 -16.39 1.32
C GLU A 38 6.91 -17.53 0.54
N GLU A 39 6.29 -18.00 -0.55
CA GLU A 39 6.82 -19.06 -1.41
C GLU A 39 7.91 -18.55 -2.39
N LEU A 40 8.16 -17.23 -2.47
CA LEU A 40 9.08 -16.64 -3.44
C LEU A 40 10.54 -16.52 -2.95
N GLU A 41 10.88 -17.14 -1.81
CA GLU A 41 12.24 -17.16 -1.22
C GLU A 41 12.89 -15.76 -1.16
N PHE A 42 12.16 -14.75 -0.71
CA PHE A 42 12.70 -13.40 -0.61
C PHE A 42 13.81 -13.29 0.45
N THR A 43 14.88 -12.58 0.09
CA THR A 43 15.94 -12.19 1.02
C THR A 43 15.50 -11.00 1.88
N PRO A 44 16.16 -10.74 3.02
CA PRO A 44 15.91 -9.55 3.85
C PRO A 44 15.91 -8.24 3.03
N THR A 45 16.93 -8.04 2.19
CA THR A 45 17.06 -6.90 1.28
C THR A 45 15.87 -6.76 0.34
N ASN A 46 15.29 -7.89 -0.08
CA ASN A 46 14.16 -7.91 -0.98
C ASN A 46 12.90 -7.36 -0.32
N TYR A 47 12.65 -7.77 0.93
CA TYR A 47 11.55 -7.24 1.74
C TYR A 47 11.72 -5.75 2.00
N THR A 48 12.89 -5.31 2.47
CA THR A 48 13.19 -3.90 2.74
C THR A 48 12.94 -3.02 1.50
N SER A 49 13.35 -3.50 0.32
CA SER A 49 13.11 -2.78 -0.94
C SER A 49 11.62 -2.65 -1.27
N CYS A 50 10.81 -3.69 -1.00
CA CYS A 50 9.37 -3.63 -1.22
C CYS A 50 8.69 -2.64 -0.25
N PHE A 51 9.12 -2.58 1.01
CA PHE A 51 8.64 -1.57 1.96
C PHE A 51 8.95 -0.16 1.46
N ASN A 52 10.21 0.09 1.13
CA ASN A 52 10.69 1.42 0.76
C ASN A 52 10.10 1.93 -0.55
N LEU A 53 9.99 1.06 -1.56
CA LEU A 53 9.60 1.46 -2.91
C LEU A 53 8.08 1.37 -3.15
N VAL A 54 7.36 0.57 -2.36
CA VAL A 54 5.94 0.31 -2.60
C VAL A 54 5.09 0.73 -1.40
N ILE A 55 5.31 0.13 -0.22
CA ILE A 55 4.36 0.27 0.89
C ILE A 55 4.41 1.69 1.47
N PHE A 56 5.60 2.20 1.81
CA PHE A 56 5.73 3.55 2.35
C PHE A 56 5.30 4.61 1.34
N VAL A 57 5.70 4.45 0.07
CA VAL A 57 5.26 5.34 -1.01
C VAL A 57 3.74 5.36 -1.14
N MET A 58 3.08 4.20 -1.10
CA MET A 58 1.62 4.11 -1.18
C MET A 58 0.93 4.80 0.00
N VAL A 59 1.40 4.57 1.23
CA VAL A 59 0.84 5.19 2.44
C VAL A 59 1.01 6.71 2.39
N ASP A 60 2.19 7.20 2.02
CA ASP A 60 2.49 8.62 1.90
C ASP A 60 1.63 9.30 0.82
N ASP A 61 1.48 8.68 -0.34
CA ASP A 61 0.65 9.22 -1.43
C ASP A 61 -0.83 9.26 -1.05
N LEU A 62 -1.35 8.22 -0.41
CA LEU A 62 -2.74 8.17 0.07
C LEU A 62 -2.99 9.24 1.14
N HIS A 63 -2.06 9.39 2.09
CA HIS A 63 -2.13 10.40 3.14
C HIS A 63 -2.08 11.82 2.56
N LYS A 64 -1.13 12.09 1.65
CA LYS A 64 -1.04 13.37 0.95
C LYS A 64 -2.33 13.67 0.18
N LYS A 65 -2.90 12.67 -0.49
CA LYS A 65 -4.14 12.85 -1.26
C LYS A 65 -5.36 13.10 -0.37
N MET A 66 -5.42 12.47 0.79
CA MET A 66 -6.44 12.76 1.81
C MET A 66 -6.34 14.21 2.31
N LEU A 67 -5.13 14.69 2.61
CA LEU A 67 -4.88 16.09 2.99
C LEU A 67 -5.25 17.07 1.87
N GLU A 68 -5.00 16.73 0.60
CA GLU A 68 -5.44 17.55 -0.53
C GLU A 68 -6.97 17.69 -0.60
N TYR A 69 -7.75 16.68 -0.19
CA TYR A 69 -9.20 16.79 -0.15
C TYR A 69 -9.71 17.51 1.08
N SER A 70 -9.04 17.39 2.23
CA SER A 70 -9.47 18.09 3.46
C SER A 70 -9.41 19.63 3.33
N GLN A 71 -8.56 20.14 2.45
CA GLN A 71 -8.41 21.58 2.19
C GLN A 71 -9.39 22.11 1.11
N ARG A 72 -10.14 21.24 0.43
CA ARG A 72 -11.07 21.63 -0.63
C ARG A 72 -12.48 21.79 -0.08
N GLU A 73 -13.13 22.89 -0.46
CA GLU A 73 -14.56 23.05 -0.20
C GLU A 73 -15.37 21.96 -0.92
N ASN A 74 -16.40 21.44 -0.25
CA ASN A 74 -17.30 20.40 -0.75
C ASN A 74 -16.66 19.02 -1.06
N ALA A 75 -15.47 18.72 -0.51
CA ALA A 75 -14.77 17.45 -0.73
C ALA A 75 -14.82 16.47 0.47
N GLU A 76 -15.74 16.67 1.43
CA GLU A 76 -15.82 15.83 2.65
C GLU A 76 -16.06 14.35 2.36
N LYS A 77 -16.81 14.05 1.30
CA LYS A 77 -17.10 12.66 0.92
C LYS A 77 -15.85 11.99 0.34
N GLU A 78 -15.15 12.68 -0.54
CA GLU A 78 -13.89 12.24 -1.13
C GLU A 78 -12.80 12.09 -0.07
N MET A 79 -12.71 13.04 0.86
CA MET A 79 -11.80 12.97 2.00
C MET A 79 -12.05 11.72 2.84
N ARG A 80 -13.30 11.46 3.26
CA ARG A 80 -13.66 10.26 4.02
C ARG A 80 -13.37 8.97 3.24
N GLY A 81 -13.65 8.97 1.94
CA GLY A 81 -13.32 7.82 1.08
C GLY A 81 -11.82 7.59 0.94
N MET A 82 -10.99 8.64 0.97
CA MET A 82 -9.53 8.51 0.99
C MET A 82 -9.01 8.06 2.36
N GLU A 83 -9.58 8.57 3.45
CA GLU A 83 -9.28 8.14 4.83
C GLU A 83 -9.57 6.65 5.01
N GLY A 84 -10.69 6.16 4.49
CA GLY A 84 -11.03 4.74 4.46
C GLY A 84 -10.00 3.90 3.71
N THR A 85 -9.57 4.34 2.52
CA THR A 85 -8.49 3.66 1.77
C THR A 85 -7.17 3.69 2.55
N LEU A 86 -6.80 4.82 3.16
CA LEU A 86 -5.58 4.97 3.94
C LEU A 86 -5.56 4.03 5.14
N LYS A 87 -6.70 3.86 5.82
CA LYS A 87 -6.82 2.89 6.91
C LYS A 87 -6.48 1.46 6.44
N ILE A 88 -7.03 1.02 5.30
CA ILE A 88 -6.73 -0.30 4.73
C ILE A 88 -5.23 -0.42 4.39
N ALA A 89 -4.62 0.64 3.86
CA ALA A 89 -3.19 0.65 3.56
C ALA A 89 -2.31 0.56 4.82
N LEU A 90 -2.71 1.19 5.92
CA LEU A 90 -2.02 1.08 7.22
C LEU A 90 -2.18 -0.31 7.85
N GLU A 91 -3.35 -0.93 7.70
CA GLU A 91 -3.57 -2.34 8.08
C GLU A 91 -2.66 -3.27 7.28
N LEU A 92 -2.57 -3.08 5.96
CA LEU A 92 -1.62 -3.81 5.10
C LEU A 92 -0.17 -3.61 5.58
N LEU A 93 0.24 -2.36 5.83
CA LEU A 93 1.59 -2.05 6.31
C LEU A 93 1.91 -2.84 7.58
N THR A 94 0.99 -2.84 8.54
CA THR A 94 1.16 -3.53 9.83
C THR A 94 1.24 -5.04 9.63
N ASP A 95 0.32 -5.63 8.86
CA ASP A 95 0.27 -7.07 8.60
C ASP A 95 1.54 -7.56 7.92
N VAL A 96 1.96 -6.88 6.86
CA VAL A 96 3.15 -7.26 6.08
C VAL A 96 4.42 -7.05 6.92
N TYR A 97 4.47 -6.01 7.76
CA TYR A 97 5.62 -5.76 8.65
C TYR A 97 5.76 -6.87 9.68
N LEU A 98 4.66 -7.27 10.32
CA LEU A 98 4.67 -8.37 11.29
C LEU A 98 5.03 -9.71 10.63
N GLN A 99 4.50 -9.98 9.43
CA GLN A 99 4.80 -11.18 8.66
C GLN A 99 6.30 -11.31 8.36
N PHE A 100 6.96 -10.21 8.01
CA PHE A 100 8.36 -10.21 7.61
C PHE A 100 9.33 -9.65 8.67
N LEU A 101 8.88 -9.46 9.91
CA LEU A 101 9.68 -8.89 10.99
C LEU A 101 10.99 -9.67 11.23
N ILE A 102 10.91 -11.00 11.27
CA ILE A 102 12.07 -11.85 11.48
C ILE A 102 13.04 -11.76 10.28
N PRO A 103 12.59 -11.99 9.02
CA PRO A 103 13.43 -11.78 7.84
C PRO A 103 14.06 -10.39 7.75
N ILE A 104 13.36 -9.32 8.13
CA ILE A 104 13.86 -7.94 8.00
C ILE A 104 14.90 -7.58 9.08
N SER A 105 14.86 -8.25 10.24
CA SER A 105 15.76 -7.96 11.38
C SER A 105 17.09 -8.71 11.34
N GLN A 106 17.29 -9.57 10.33
CA GLN A 106 18.54 -10.31 10.08
C GLN A 106 19.43 -9.57 9.07
#